data_AF-S5CRW7-F1
#
_entry.id   AF-S5CRW7-F1
#
_cell.length_a   1.000
_cell.length_b   1.000
_cell.length_c   1.000
_cell.angle_alpha   90.00
_cell.angle_beta   90.00
_cell.angle_gamma   90.00
#
_symmetry.space_group_name_H-M   'P 1'
#
loop_
_entity.id
_entity.type
_entity.pdbx_description
1 polymer ?
#
loop_
_entity_poly.entity_id
_entity_poly.type
_entity_poly.pdbx_seq_one_letter_code
_entity_poly.pdbx_strand_id
1 'polypeptide(L)'
;MKAAEIRLVSLYYLILQIVLVYGVISDIDEFREMTSKYRKKCISETETTVEVVEATEYGEFPEDEKLKCYFNCVLEKFNVMDKKNGKIKYNLLKKVIPEAFKEIGKEMIDTCSTIDSNDKCEKSFMFMKCMFEVNPIAFIAP
;
A
#
# COMPACT_ATOMS: atom_id res chain seq x y z
N MET A 1 -24.94 3.02 -41.34
CA MET A 1 -23.47 2.90 -41.22
C MET A 1 -22.94 3.47 -39.91
N LYS A 2 -23.11 4.76 -39.62
CA LYS A 2 -22.53 5.38 -38.41
C LYS A 2 -22.89 4.70 -37.07
N ALA A 3 -24.14 4.25 -36.89
CA ALA A 3 -24.57 3.63 -35.63
C ALA A 3 -23.93 2.26 -35.33
N ALA A 4 -23.64 1.46 -36.36
CA ALA A 4 -23.00 0.15 -36.19
C ALA A 4 -21.50 0.29 -35.90
N GLU A 5 -20.84 1.23 -36.57
CA GLU A 5 -19.44 1.60 -36.32
C GLU A 5 -19.27 2.19 -34.91
N ILE A 6 -20.17 3.08 -34.48
CA ILE A 6 -20.17 3.62 -33.12
C ILE A 6 -20.33 2.48 -32.10
N ARG A 7 -21.26 1.52 -32.31
CA ARG A 7 -21.42 0.36 -31.42
C ARG A 7 -20.17 -0.52 -31.35
N LEU A 8 -19.50 -0.77 -32.47
CA LEU A 8 -18.26 -1.55 -32.51
C LEU A 8 -17.12 -0.83 -31.78
N VAL A 9 -16.97 0.48 -31.97
CA VAL A 9 -15.97 1.30 -31.27
C VAL A 9 -16.26 1.35 -29.77
N SER A 10 -17.53 1.52 -29.37
CA SER A 10 -17.92 1.50 -27.95
C SER A 10 -17.65 0.13 -27.30
N LEU A 11 -17.95 -0.97 -27.99
CA LEU A 11 -17.65 -2.32 -27.49
C LEU A 11 -16.14 -2.55 -27.36
N TYR A 12 -15.35 -2.12 -28.34
CA TYR A 12 -13.89 -2.22 -28.28
C TYR A 12 -13.32 -1.42 -27.11
N TYR A 13 -13.80 -0.19 -26.90
CA TYR A 13 -13.38 0.63 -25.76
C TYR A 13 -13.74 0.00 -24.41
N LEU A 14 -14.95 -0.56 -24.27
CA LEU A 14 -15.36 -1.28 -23.07
C LEU A 14 -14.47 -2.50 -22.81
N ILE A 15 -14.18 -3.31 -23.84
CA ILE A 15 -13.29 -4.47 -23.73
C ILE A 15 -11.88 -4.01 -23.30
N LEU A 16 -11.36 -2.93 -23.89
CA LEU A 16 -10.06 -2.39 -23.52
C LEU A 16 -10.02 -1.95 -22.04
N GLN A 17 -11.04 -1.23 -21.57
CA GLN A 17 -11.12 -0.84 -20.16
C GLN A 17 -11.18 -2.05 -19.23
N ILE A 18 -11.96 -3.08 -19.58
CA ILE A 18 -12.05 -4.32 -18.81
C ILE A 18 -10.68 -5.00 -18.72
N VAL A 19 -9.94 -5.11 -19.82
CA VAL A 19 -8.59 -5.71 -19.84
C VAL A 19 -7.62 -4.93 -18.94
N LEU A 20 -7.64 -3.59 -19.00
CA LEU A 20 -6.79 -2.76 -18.14
C LEU A 20 -7.12 -2.95 -16.65
N VAL A 21 -8.41 -3.00 -16.30
CA VAL A 21 -8.85 -3.23 -14.91
C VAL A 21 -8.40 -4.59 -14.40
N TYR A 22 -8.55 -5.66 -15.19
CA TYR A 22 -8.06 -6.99 -14.80
C TYR A 22 -6.55 -7.03 -14.59
N GLY A 23 -5.78 -6.32 -15.42
CA GLY A 23 -4.32 -6.22 -15.25
C GLY A 23 -3.92 -5.58 -13.92
N VAL A 24 -4.59 -4.50 -13.51
CA VAL A 24 -4.35 -3.82 -12.22
C VAL A 24 -4.72 -4.72 -11.04
N ILE A 25 -5.86 -5.40 -11.10
CA ILE A 25 -6.32 -6.30 -10.02
C ILE A 25 -5.30 -7.43 -9.80
N SER A 26 -4.80 -8.04 -10.88
CA SER A 26 -3.83 -9.14 -10.79
C SER A 26 -2.54 -8.72 -10.08
N ASP A 27 -2.04 -7.51 -10.33
CA ASP A 27 -0.81 -7.00 -9.70
C ASP A 27 -1.03 -6.68 -8.20
N ILE A 28 -2.20 -6.18 -7.84
CA ILE A 28 -2.61 -6.00 -6.44
C ILE A 28 -2.65 -7.34 -5.69
N ASP A 29 -3.25 -8.35 -6.31
CA ASP A 29 -3.38 -9.67 -5.71
C ASP A 29 -2.01 -10.33 -5.49
N GLU A 30 -1.09 -10.21 -6.47
CA GLU A 30 0.29 -10.69 -6.34
C GLU A 30 1.03 -9.97 -5.20
N PHE A 31 0.85 -8.65 -5.08
CA PHE A 31 1.43 -7.88 -3.99
C PHE A 31 0.91 -8.33 -2.61
N ARG A 32 -0.42 -8.51 -2.50
CA ARG A 32 -1.05 -9.01 -1.27
C ARG A 32 -0.58 -10.41 -0.93
N GLU A 33 -0.40 -11.28 -1.91
CA GLU A 33 0.15 -12.62 -1.69
C GLU A 33 1.60 -12.55 -1.19
N MET A 34 2.43 -11.72 -1.82
CA MET A 34 3.82 -11.47 -1.43
C MET A 34 3.92 -10.96 0.01
N THR A 35 3.04 -10.04 0.44
CA THR A 35 3.06 -9.48 1.80
C THR A 35 2.32 -10.34 2.83
N SER A 36 1.45 -11.26 2.39
CA SER A 36 0.54 -12.04 3.25
C SER A 36 1.23 -12.73 4.42
N LYS A 37 2.43 -13.27 4.19
CA LYS A 37 3.24 -13.93 5.23
C LYS A 37 3.62 -12.97 6.35
N TYR A 38 4.02 -11.76 6.00
CA TYR A 38 4.43 -10.74 6.96
C TYR A 38 3.21 -10.13 7.64
N ARG A 39 2.14 -9.88 6.89
CA ARG A 39 0.84 -9.46 7.43
C ARG A 39 0.34 -10.39 8.53
N LYS A 40 0.20 -11.69 8.24
CA LYS A 40 -0.22 -12.70 9.23
C LYS A 40 0.70 -12.73 10.46
N LYS A 41 2.01 -12.67 10.23
CA LYS A 41 3.01 -12.71 11.31
C LYS A 41 2.93 -11.47 12.20
N CYS A 42 2.82 -10.28 11.61
CA CYS A 42 2.78 -9.03 12.35
C CYS A 42 1.45 -8.82 13.07
N ILE A 43 0.32 -9.26 12.50
CA ILE A 43 -0.96 -9.32 13.22
C ILE A 43 -0.81 -10.17 14.48
N SER A 44 -0.18 -11.35 14.36
CA SER A 44 0.05 -12.22 15.51
C SER A 44 1.03 -11.65 16.54
N GLU A 45 2.16 -11.06 16.10
CA GLU A 45 3.20 -10.51 16.99
C GLU A 45 2.74 -9.25 17.73
N THR A 46 1.84 -8.46 17.14
CA THR A 46 1.37 -7.18 17.72
C THR A 46 -0.01 -7.30 18.38
N GLU A 47 -0.68 -8.44 18.19
CA GLU A 47 -2.04 -8.69 18.66
C GLU A 47 -3.08 -7.68 18.14
N THR A 48 -2.82 -7.06 16.98
CA THR A 48 -3.84 -6.30 16.25
C THR A 48 -4.80 -7.26 15.53
N THR A 49 -5.76 -6.72 14.79
CA THR A 49 -6.76 -7.50 14.04
C THR A 49 -6.67 -7.23 12.55
N VAL A 50 -7.16 -8.17 11.75
CA VAL A 50 -7.22 -8.00 10.28
C VAL A 50 -8.09 -6.78 9.96
N GLU A 51 -9.20 -6.65 10.65
CA GLU A 51 -10.21 -5.61 10.48
C GLU A 51 -9.63 -4.22 10.72
N VAL A 52 -8.85 -4.03 11.81
CA VAL A 52 -8.20 -2.74 12.11
C VAL A 52 -7.16 -2.38 11.05
N VAL A 53 -6.42 -3.35 10.51
CA VAL A 53 -5.46 -3.11 9.42
C VAL A 53 -6.19 -2.75 8.12
N GLU A 54 -7.24 -3.48 7.75
CA GLU A 54 -8.00 -3.23 6.51
C GLU A 54 -8.77 -1.91 6.55
N ALA A 55 -9.25 -1.50 7.72
CA ALA A 55 -9.93 -0.22 7.91
C ALA A 55 -9.04 0.98 7.48
N THR A 56 -7.71 0.83 7.55
CA THR A 56 -6.77 1.87 7.10
C THR A 56 -6.82 2.13 5.58
N GLU A 57 -7.21 1.14 4.77
CA GLU A 57 -7.46 1.34 3.33
C GLU A 57 -8.70 2.22 3.06
N TYR A 58 -9.54 2.41 4.07
CA TYR A 58 -10.73 3.27 4.03
C TYR A 58 -10.54 4.57 4.81
N GLY A 59 -9.31 4.87 5.24
CA GLY A 59 -8.95 6.10 5.96
C GLY A 59 -9.18 6.05 7.47
N GLU A 60 -9.50 4.88 8.02
CA GLU A 60 -9.63 4.72 9.47
C GLU A 60 -8.26 4.39 10.08
N PHE A 61 -7.60 5.41 10.61
CA PHE A 61 -6.32 5.30 11.31
C PHE A 61 -6.52 5.59 12.81
N PRO A 62 -7.05 4.64 13.62
CA PRO A 62 -7.18 4.83 15.05
C PRO A 62 -5.81 5.00 15.70
N GLU A 63 -5.76 5.82 16.75
CA GLU A 63 -4.57 5.98 17.61
C GLU A 63 -4.39 4.73 18.51
N ASP A 64 -4.13 3.60 17.88
CA ASP A 64 -3.98 2.28 18.51
C ASP A 64 -2.53 1.80 18.43
N GLU A 65 -1.91 1.57 19.58
CA GLU A 65 -0.50 1.17 19.66
C GLU A 65 -0.20 -0.16 18.96
N LYS A 66 -1.16 -1.09 18.91
CA LYS A 66 -0.97 -2.37 18.22
C LYS A 66 -0.91 -2.17 16.71
N LEU A 67 -1.78 -1.34 16.15
CA LEU A 67 -1.76 -0.93 14.74
C LEU A 67 -0.48 -0.14 14.39
N LYS A 68 -0.05 0.77 15.25
CA LYS A 68 1.21 1.51 15.04
C LYS A 68 2.39 0.55 14.94
N CYS A 69 2.49 -0.38 15.90
CA CYS A 69 3.56 -1.36 15.89
C CYS A 69 3.40 -2.44 14.81
N TYR A 70 2.19 -2.68 14.31
CA TYR A 70 1.96 -3.53 13.15
C TYR A 70 2.70 -3.00 11.91
N PHE A 71 2.55 -1.71 11.60
CA PHE A 71 3.24 -1.12 10.45
C PHE A 71 4.76 -1.17 10.61
N ASN A 72 5.28 -0.87 11.81
CA ASN A 72 6.71 -1.04 12.09
C ASN A 72 7.16 -2.49 11.86
N CYS A 73 6.42 -3.47 12.37
CA CYS A 73 6.73 -4.87 12.18
C CYS A 73 6.84 -5.22 10.70
N VAL A 74 5.86 -4.83 9.88
CA VAL A 74 5.85 -5.14 8.44
C VAL A 74 7.06 -4.51 7.74
N LEU A 75 7.35 -3.23 7.99
CA LEU A 75 8.51 -2.54 7.42
C LEU A 75 9.86 -3.19 7.82
N GLU A 76 9.98 -3.63 9.08
CA GLU A 76 11.17 -4.36 9.53
C GLU A 76 11.30 -5.75 8.90
N LYS A 77 10.21 -6.50 8.73
CA LYS A 77 10.25 -7.84 8.10
C LYS A 77 10.57 -7.76 6.61
N PHE A 78 10.10 -6.72 5.93
CA PHE A 78 10.48 -6.39 4.54
C PHE A 78 11.89 -5.81 4.41
N ASN A 79 12.60 -5.62 5.53
CA ASN A 79 13.95 -5.05 5.58
C ASN A 79 14.03 -3.62 4.98
N VAL A 80 12.90 -2.94 4.88
CA VAL A 80 12.78 -1.54 4.44
C VAL A 80 12.83 -0.57 5.61
N MET A 81 12.85 -1.06 6.86
CA MET A 81 13.18 -0.27 8.05
C MET A 81 14.33 -0.92 8.81
N ASP A 82 15.27 -0.09 9.27
CA ASP A 82 16.36 -0.54 10.13
C ASP A 82 15.87 -0.78 11.56
N LYS A 83 16.14 -1.97 12.10
CA LYS A 83 15.65 -2.37 13.43
C LYS A 83 16.27 -1.57 14.58
N LYS A 84 17.49 -1.04 14.39
CA LYS A 84 18.24 -0.37 15.45
C LYS A 84 17.91 1.11 15.51
N ASN A 85 17.89 1.80 14.37
CA ASN A 85 17.72 3.25 14.33
C ASN A 85 16.37 3.72 13.77
N GLY A 86 15.48 2.80 13.36
CA GLY A 86 14.15 3.16 12.87
C GLY A 86 14.14 3.93 11.56
N LYS A 87 15.25 3.93 10.80
CA LYS A 87 15.32 4.61 9.51
C LYS A 87 14.64 3.78 8.43
N ILE A 88 13.66 4.37 7.76
CA ILE A 88 13.04 3.80 6.57
C ILE A 88 14.01 3.97 5.39
N LYS A 89 14.24 2.89 4.65
CA LYS A 89 15.09 2.80 3.47
C LYS A 89 14.23 3.05 2.23
N TYR A 90 13.83 4.30 1.99
CA TYR A 90 12.91 4.69 0.92
C TYR A 90 13.32 4.17 -0.47
N ASN A 91 14.62 4.15 -0.78
CA ASN A 91 15.12 3.60 -2.05
C ASN A 91 14.88 2.09 -2.21
N LEU A 92 14.81 1.33 -1.10
CA LEU A 92 14.41 -0.07 -1.15
C LEU A 92 12.90 -0.20 -1.20
N LEU A 93 12.17 0.61 -0.42
CA LEU A 93 10.71 0.60 -0.43
C LEU A 93 10.14 0.88 -1.84
N LYS A 94 10.74 1.81 -2.58
CA LYS A 94 10.38 2.10 -3.99
C LYS A 94 10.51 0.90 -4.94
N LYS A 95 11.28 -0.12 -4.58
CA LYS A 95 11.45 -1.36 -5.37
C LYS A 95 10.42 -2.43 -5.03
N VAL A 96 9.68 -2.26 -3.93
CA VAL A 96 8.67 -3.20 -3.44
C VAL A 96 7.26 -2.81 -3.95
N ILE A 97 7.09 -1.59 -4.46
CA ILE A 97 5.81 -1.11 -5.00
C ILE A 97 5.42 -1.96 -6.24
N PRO A 98 4.15 -2.40 -6.35
CA PRO A 98 3.61 -3.06 -7.54
C PRO A 98 3.79 -2.22 -8.80
N GLU A 99 3.93 -2.85 -9.97
CA GLU A 99 4.19 -2.12 -11.21
C GLU A 99 3.04 -1.17 -11.58
N ALA A 100 1.80 -1.57 -11.32
CA ALA A 100 0.57 -0.80 -11.53
C ALA A 100 0.55 0.53 -10.75
N PHE A 101 1.25 0.58 -9.60
CA PHE A 101 1.31 1.78 -8.74
C PHE A 101 2.70 2.38 -8.64
N LYS A 102 3.65 1.95 -9.46
CA LYS A 102 5.07 2.29 -9.25
C LYS A 102 5.38 3.78 -9.26
N GLU A 103 4.85 4.52 -10.24
CA GLU A 103 5.12 5.95 -10.34
C GLU A 103 4.40 6.74 -9.24
N ILE A 104 3.11 6.45 -9.00
CA ILE A 104 2.35 7.11 -7.95
C ILE A 104 2.89 6.76 -6.55
N GLY A 105 3.27 5.51 -6.33
CA GLY A 105 3.86 5.07 -5.06
C GLY A 105 5.23 5.70 -4.79
N LYS A 106 6.05 5.94 -5.83
CA LYS A 106 7.30 6.70 -5.66
C LYS A 106 7.02 8.13 -5.22
N GLU A 107 6.03 8.79 -5.82
CA GLU A 107 5.61 10.14 -5.46
C GLU A 107 5.09 10.20 -4.01
N MET A 108 4.25 9.23 -3.61
CA MET A 108 3.79 9.09 -2.23
C MET A 108 4.97 8.93 -1.26
N ILE A 109 5.92 8.04 -1.57
CA ILE A 109 7.12 7.84 -0.73
C ILE A 109 7.95 9.12 -0.63
N ASP A 110 8.18 9.81 -1.74
CA ASP A 110 8.97 11.04 -1.75
C ASP A 110 8.33 12.12 -0.90
N THR A 111 7.01 12.28 -1.00
CA THR A 111 6.22 13.22 -0.21
C THR A 111 6.27 12.90 1.28
N CYS A 112 6.19 11.62 1.65
CA CYS A 112 6.14 11.19 3.05
C CYS A 112 7.53 10.94 3.67
N SER A 113 8.60 11.14 2.91
CA SER A 113 9.96 10.75 3.33
C SER A 113 10.53 11.59 4.48
N THR A 114 9.95 12.75 4.76
CA THR A 114 10.37 13.70 5.80
C THR A 114 9.83 13.36 7.19
N ILE A 115 8.97 12.34 7.30
CA ILE A 115 8.41 11.91 8.58
C ILE A 115 9.50 11.37 9.48
N ASP A 116 9.56 11.89 10.70
CA ASP A 116 10.52 11.48 11.70
C ASP A 116 9.87 11.41 13.09
N SER A 117 10.32 10.41 13.85
CA SER A 117 9.91 10.20 15.24
C SER A 117 10.97 9.30 15.90
N ASN A 118 11.17 9.49 17.21
CA ASN A 118 12.03 8.63 18.02
C ASN A 118 11.37 7.28 18.33
N ASP A 119 10.04 7.21 18.23
CA ASP A 119 9.30 5.96 18.33
C ASP A 119 9.10 5.36 16.94
N LYS A 120 9.54 4.10 16.77
CA LYS A 120 9.48 3.41 15.47
C LYS A 120 8.06 3.03 15.06
N CYS A 121 7.20 2.69 16.02
CA CYS A 121 5.79 2.39 15.77
C CYS A 121 5.07 3.65 15.32
N GLU A 122 5.27 4.76 16.03
CA GLU A 122 4.71 6.07 15.66
C GLU A 122 5.20 6.52 14.29
N LYS A 123 6.52 6.43 14.03
CA LYS A 123 7.09 6.79 12.73
C LYS A 123 6.47 6.01 11.58
N SER A 124 6.29 4.71 11.76
CA SER A 124 5.72 3.83 10.75
C SER A 124 4.25 4.13 10.52
N PHE A 125 3.49 4.41 11.59
CA PHE A 125 2.10 4.80 11.51
C PHE A 125 1.90 6.12 10.78
N MET A 126 2.64 7.17 11.19
CA MET A 126 2.59 8.47 10.52
C MET A 126 2.96 8.34 9.04
N PHE A 127 3.98 7.53 8.73
CA PHE A 127 4.37 7.26 7.35
C PHE A 127 3.24 6.62 6.54
N MET A 128 2.61 5.57 7.05
CA MET A 128 1.49 4.91 6.35
C MET A 128 0.27 5.81 6.21
N LYS A 129 -0.05 6.59 7.25
CA LYS A 129 -1.14 7.57 7.21
C LYS A 129 -0.88 8.65 6.15
N CYS A 130 0.34 9.18 6.07
CA CYS A 130 0.73 10.12 5.02
C CYS A 130 0.61 9.49 3.63
N MET A 131 1.04 8.24 3.44
CA MET A 131 0.91 7.55 2.16
C MET A 131 -0.57 7.52 1.71
N PHE A 132 -1.48 7.16 2.63
CA PHE A 132 -2.92 7.21 2.37
C PHE A 132 -3.41 8.63 2.04
N GLU A 133 -3.01 9.64 2.81
CA GLU A 133 -3.43 11.04 2.60
C GLU A 133 -2.98 11.59 1.23
N VAL A 134 -1.80 11.17 0.73
CA VAL A 134 -1.31 11.56 -0.59
C VAL A 134 -2.13 10.90 -1.71
N ASN A 135 -2.42 9.60 -1.58
CA ASN A 135 -3.26 8.91 -2.56
C ASN A 135 -4.05 7.74 -1.94
N PRO A 136 -5.34 7.96 -1.59
CA PRO A 136 -6.19 6.93 -1.02
C PRO A 136 -6.47 5.74 -1.96
N ILE A 137 -6.44 5.99 -3.29
CA ILE A 137 -6.77 4.97 -4.30
C ILE A 137 -5.60 3.99 -4.48
N ALA A 138 -4.37 4.50 -4.37
CA ALA A 138 -3.15 3.71 -4.55
C ALA A 138 -2.60 3.14 -3.23
N PHE A 139 -3.16 3.53 -2.08
CA PHE A 139 -2.74 3.01 -0.79
C PHE A 139 -3.30 1.59 -0.58
N ILE A 140 -2.41 0.68 -0.19
CA ILE A 140 -2.74 -0.71 0.15
C ILE A 140 -2.11 -0.97 1.51
N ALA A 141 -2.91 -1.45 2.46
CA ALA A 141 -2.39 -1.84 3.76
C ALA A 141 -1.51 -3.09 3.59
N PRO A 142 -0.22 -3.03 3.95
CA PRO A 142 0.73 -4.10 3.66
C PRO A 142 0.50 -5.33 4.56
#